data_AF-L0G425-F1
#
_entry.id   AF-L0G425-F1
#
_cell.length_a   1.000
_cell.length_b   1.000
_cell.length_c   1.000
_cell.angle_alpha   90.00
_cell.angle_beta   90.00
_cell.angle_gamma   90.00
#
_symmetry.space_group_name_H-M   'P 1'
#
loop_
_entity.id
_entity.type
_entity.pdbx_description
1 polymer ?
#
loop_
_entity_poly.entity_id
_entity_poly.type
_entity_poly.pdbx_seq_one_letter_code
_entity_poly.pdbx_strand_id
1 'polypeptide(L)'
;MPSRKKSTGKREYAVKSGRVDLLTDEFAFEVEWASKWKNAIGQSLWYGLQTSQKPGIILILRSQKDYSYFVQLNSALAYSKLEDAITVYIYPDDFQ
;
A
#
# COMPACT_ATOMS: atom_id res chain seq x y z
N MET A 1 -29.75 10.93 4.64
CA MET A 1 -28.87 9.75 4.52
C MET A 1 -27.75 10.10 3.55
N PRO A 2 -26.46 10.12 3.95
CA PRO A 2 -25.41 10.34 2.98
C PRO A 2 -25.27 9.07 2.14
N SER A 3 -25.40 9.23 0.83
CA SER A 3 -25.21 8.18 -0.16
C SER A 3 -23.81 7.56 -0.01
N ARG A 4 -23.73 6.22 0.07
CA ARG A 4 -22.46 5.50 -0.13
C ARG A 4 -21.88 5.93 -1.48
N LYS A 5 -20.84 6.76 -1.48
CA LYS A 5 -20.03 7.01 -2.67
C LYS A 5 -19.48 5.66 -3.12
N LYS A 6 -19.83 5.24 -4.33
CA LYS A 6 -19.23 4.08 -4.99
C LYS A 6 -17.74 4.40 -5.13
N SER A 7 -16.86 3.71 -4.40
CA SER A 7 -15.41 3.90 -4.58
C SER A 7 -15.02 3.31 -5.93
N THR A 8 -14.66 4.17 -6.89
CA THR A 8 -14.24 3.74 -8.24
C THR A 8 -12.75 3.50 -8.25
N GLY A 9 -12.28 2.53 -7.46
CA GLY A 9 -10.88 2.15 -7.44
C GLY A 9 -10.40 1.80 -8.86
N LYS A 10 -9.33 2.46 -9.33
CA LYS A 10 -8.70 2.20 -10.62
C LYS A 10 -7.53 1.26 -10.41
N ARG A 11 -7.50 0.15 -11.13
CA ARG A 11 -6.36 -0.77 -11.12
C ARG A 11 -5.34 -0.34 -12.17
N GLU A 12 -4.08 -0.63 -11.92
CA GLU A 12 -3.00 -0.49 -12.91
C GLU A 12 -2.93 0.93 -13.52
N TYR A 13 -3.03 1.96 -12.68
CA TYR A 13 -3.07 3.36 -13.10
C TYR A 13 -1.66 3.86 -13.49
N ALA A 14 -1.47 4.21 -14.76
CA ALA A 14 -0.18 4.67 -15.27
C ALA A 14 0.21 6.05 -14.70
N VAL A 15 1.48 6.19 -14.29
CA VAL A 15 2.10 7.45 -13.87
C VAL A 15 3.43 7.63 -14.58
N LYS A 16 4.08 8.79 -14.41
CA LYS A 16 5.44 8.95 -14.92
C LYS A 16 6.36 7.93 -14.22
N SER A 17 7.07 7.16 -15.03
CA SER A 17 8.03 6.16 -14.55
C SER A 17 7.44 5.09 -13.62
N GLY A 18 6.21 4.64 -13.88
CA GLY A 18 5.64 3.51 -13.15
C GLY A 18 4.14 3.32 -13.32
N ARG A 19 3.57 2.48 -12.48
CA ARG A 19 2.14 2.17 -12.47
C ARG A 19 1.70 1.86 -11.05
N VAL A 20 0.62 2.51 -10.61
CA VAL A 20 -0.01 2.26 -9.32
C VAL A 20 -0.92 1.05 -9.46
N ASP A 21 -0.73 0.03 -8.62
CA ASP A 21 -1.55 -1.19 -8.70
C ASP A 21 -3.02 -0.94 -8.40
N LEU A 22 -3.30 -0.13 -7.38
CA LEU A 22 -4.65 0.28 -7.01
C LEU A 22 -4.69 1.74 -6.56
N LEU A 23 -5.35 2.58 -7.34
CA LEU A 23 -5.62 3.98 -7.02
C LEU A 23 -7.06 4.14 -6.55
N THR A 24 -7.25 4.81 -5.43
CA THR A 24 -8.56 5.19 -4.88
C THR A 24 -8.66 6.71 -4.79
N ASP A 25 -9.79 7.21 -4.27
CA ASP A 25 -9.96 8.66 -4.04
C ASP A 25 -9.01 9.21 -2.96
N GLU A 26 -8.44 8.34 -2.10
CA GLU A 26 -7.61 8.73 -0.95
C GLU A 26 -6.19 8.16 -0.98
N PHE A 27 -5.98 7.00 -1.61
CA PHE A 27 -4.74 6.23 -1.54
C PHE A 27 -4.25 5.79 -2.92
N ALA A 28 -2.93 5.74 -3.07
CA ALA A 28 -2.21 5.05 -4.13
C ALA A 28 -1.49 3.84 -3.53
N PHE A 29 -2.04 2.64 -3.74
CA PHE A 29 -1.49 1.39 -3.22
C PHE A 29 -0.52 0.73 -4.18
N GLU A 30 0.62 0.28 -3.65
CA GLU A 30 1.43 -0.79 -4.23
C GLU A 30 1.05 -2.12 -3.59
N VAL A 31 0.84 -3.15 -4.42
CA VAL A 31 0.51 -4.50 -3.96
C VAL A 31 1.71 -5.40 -4.17
N GLU A 32 2.30 -5.91 -3.09
CA GLU A 32 3.56 -6.66 -3.17
C GLU A 32 3.53 -7.90 -2.28
N TRP A 33 4.25 -8.95 -2.69
CA TRP A 33 4.46 -10.13 -1.86
C TRP A 33 5.23 -9.75 -0.60
N ALA A 34 4.79 -10.25 0.56
CA ALA A 34 5.37 -9.89 1.85
C ALA A 34 6.91 -10.00 1.89
N SER A 35 7.49 -11.04 1.27
CA SER A 35 8.95 -11.25 1.21
C SER A 35 9.74 -10.20 0.42
N LYS A 36 9.06 -9.34 -0.36
CA LYS A 36 9.64 -8.28 -1.20
C LYS A 36 9.34 -6.86 -0.70
N TRP A 37 8.83 -6.72 0.54
CA TRP A 37 8.33 -5.46 1.11
C TRP A 37 9.25 -4.23 0.98
N LYS A 38 10.58 -4.41 0.90
CA LYS A 38 11.54 -3.30 0.85
C LYS A 38 11.31 -2.36 -0.34
N ASN A 39 10.98 -2.91 -1.51
CA ASN A 39 10.75 -2.12 -2.72
C ASN A 39 9.43 -1.32 -2.64
N ALA A 40 8.43 -1.88 -1.96
CA ALA A 40 7.10 -1.28 -1.83
C ALA A 40 7.13 0.07 -1.09
N ILE A 41 8.11 0.31 -0.20
CA ILE A 41 8.29 1.62 0.45
C ILE A 41 8.57 2.71 -0.59
N GLY A 42 9.55 2.48 -1.46
CA GLY A 42 9.93 3.47 -2.48
C GLY A 42 8.82 3.69 -3.51
N GLN A 43 8.18 2.61 -3.97
CA GLN A 43 7.09 2.68 -4.93
C GLN A 43 5.85 3.38 -4.37
N SER A 44 5.39 3.02 -3.17
CA SER A 44 4.23 3.67 -2.55
C SER A 44 4.45 5.19 -2.37
N LEU A 45 5.62 5.61 -1.89
CA LEU A 45 5.99 7.03 -1.77
C LEU A 45 5.99 7.73 -3.14
N TRP A 46 6.61 7.13 -4.15
CA TRP A 46 6.65 7.67 -5.51
C TRP A 46 5.23 7.83 -6.09
N TYR A 47 4.38 6.83 -5.89
CA TYR A 47 3.01 6.83 -6.41
C TYR A 47 2.10 7.80 -5.67
N GLY A 48 2.21 7.92 -4.35
CA GLY A 48 1.54 8.95 -3.59
C GLY A 48 1.90 10.35 -4.11
N LEU A 49 3.20 10.60 -4.35
CA LEU A 49 3.69 11.84 -4.95
C LEU A 49 3.10 12.10 -6.35
N GLN A 50 3.14 11.11 -7.25
CA GLN A 50 2.65 11.28 -8.64
C GLN A 50 1.15 11.50 -8.74
N THR A 51 0.38 10.99 -7.78
CA THR A 51 -1.08 11.01 -7.80
C THR A 51 -1.69 12.05 -6.85
N SER A 52 -0.87 12.70 -6.01
CA SER A 52 -1.31 13.54 -4.90
C SER A 52 -2.24 12.80 -3.93
N GLN A 53 -2.02 11.49 -3.75
CA GLN A 53 -2.77 10.63 -2.83
C GLN A 53 -1.87 10.11 -1.71
N LYS A 54 -2.47 9.57 -0.66
CA LYS A 54 -1.71 8.96 0.43
C LYS A 54 -1.02 7.69 -0.07
N PRO A 55 0.27 7.48 0.27
CA PRO A 55 0.95 6.26 -0.07
C PRO A 55 0.38 5.09 0.73
N GLY A 56 0.17 3.96 0.06
CA GLY A 56 -0.28 2.73 0.70
C GLY A 56 0.48 1.51 0.21
N ILE A 57 0.58 0.49 1.07
CA ILE A 57 1.15 -0.81 0.74
C ILE A 57 0.13 -1.88 1.13
N ILE A 58 -0.13 -2.82 0.23
CA ILE A 58 -0.87 -4.04 0.54
C ILE A 58 0.09 -5.22 0.41
N LEU A 59 0.42 -5.86 1.54
CA LEU A 59 1.25 -7.06 1.53
C LEU A 59 0.39 -8.30 1.30
N ILE A 60 0.76 -9.10 0.29
CA ILE A 60 0.16 -10.42 0.08
C ILE A 60 0.95 -11.45 0.91
N LEU A 61 0.30 -12.01 1.93
CA LEU A 61 0.83 -13.12 2.73
C LEU A 61 0.44 -14.45 2.09
N ARG A 62 1.39 -15.38 1.95
CA ARG A 62 1.13 -16.76 1.49
C ARG A 62 0.80 -17.70 2.63
N SER A 63 1.27 -17.37 3.84
CA SER A 63 1.08 -18.16 5.05
C SER A 63 1.32 -17.31 6.29
N GLN A 64 0.97 -17.83 7.47
CA GLN A 64 1.24 -17.16 8.74
C GLN A 64 2.72 -16.85 8.99
N LYS A 65 3.66 -17.58 8.37
CA LYS A 65 5.10 -17.32 8.50
C LYS A 65 5.49 -15.97 7.87
N ASP A 66 4.75 -15.53 6.87
CA ASP A 66 5.01 -14.27 6.17
C ASP A 66 4.67 -13.04 7.02
N TYR A 67 3.93 -13.21 8.12
CA TYR A 67 3.64 -12.13 9.07
C TYR A 67 4.91 -11.48 9.63
N SER A 68 6.01 -12.24 9.73
CA SER A 68 7.32 -11.71 10.13
C SER A 68 7.81 -10.59 9.20
N TYR A 69 7.45 -10.60 7.92
CA TYR A 69 7.78 -9.53 6.97
C TYR A 69 6.94 -8.27 7.21
N PHE A 70 5.67 -8.42 7.59
CA PHE A 70 4.84 -7.28 7.99
C PHE A 70 5.43 -6.57 9.22
N VAL A 71 5.90 -7.34 10.22
CA VAL A 71 6.59 -6.78 11.39
C VAL A 71 7.88 -6.06 11.00
N GLN A 72 8.68 -6.63 10.09
CA GLN A 72 9.89 -5.99 9.58
C GLN A 72 9.58 -4.67 8.84
N LEU A 73 8.57 -4.65 7.97
CA LEU A 73 8.14 -3.45 7.26
C LEU A 73 7.73 -2.36 8.25
N ASN A 74 6.81 -2.66 9.18
CA ASN A 74 6.37 -1.68 10.18
C ASN A 74 7.52 -1.19 11.07
N SER A 75 8.46 -2.06 11.43
CA SER A 75 9.64 -1.66 12.20
C SER A 75 10.53 -0.68 11.42
N ALA A 76 10.69 -0.89 10.12
CA ALA A 76 11.44 0.01 9.25
C ALA A 76 10.71 1.36 9.06
N LEU A 77 9.39 1.35 8.92
CA LEU A 77 8.57 2.56 8.87
C LEU A 77 8.70 3.36 10.17
N ALA A 78 8.55 2.71 11.33
CA ALA A 78 8.71 3.33 12.64
C ALA A 78 10.11 3.93 12.85
N TYR A 79 11.17 3.19 12.49
CA TYR A 79 12.54 3.69 12.57
C TYR A 79 12.76 4.96 11.73
N SER A 80 12.07 5.05 10.57
CA SER A 80 12.19 6.16 9.63
C SER A 80 11.15 7.28 9.84
N LYS A 81 10.26 7.16 10.84
CA LYS A 81 9.16 8.10 11.11
C LYS A 81 8.16 8.21 9.95
N LEU A 82 7.90 7.09 9.28
CA LEU A 82 6.97 6.97 8.15
C LEU A 82 5.70 6.17 8.48
N GLU A 83 5.57 5.67 9.70
CA GLU A 83 4.45 4.84 10.18
C GLU A 83 3.10 5.57 10.09
N ASP A 84 3.07 6.88 10.30
CA ASP A 84 1.85 7.70 10.15
C ASP A 84 1.63 8.16 8.70
N ALA A 85 2.68 8.07 7.86
CA ALA A 85 2.66 8.55 6.49
C ALA A 85 2.22 7.47 5.48
N ILE A 86 2.61 6.21 5.71
CA ILE A 86 2.33 5.08 4.82
C ILE A 86 1.36 4.13 5.49
N THR A 87 0.17 3.96 4.92
CA THR A 87 -0.79 2.96 5.38
C THR A 87 -0.40 1.57 4.87
N VAL A 88 -0.36 0.58 5.76
CA VAL A 88 -0.06 -0.81 5.41
C VAL A 88 -1.25 -1.69 5.72
N TYR A 89 -1.69 -2.48 4.74
CA TYR A 89 -2.66 -3.55 4.91
C TYR A 89 -2.04 -4.92 4.58
N ILE A 90 -2.61 -5.98 5.13
CA ILE A 90 -2.28 -7.37 4.84
C ILE A 90 -3.45 -8.08 4.17
N TYR A 91 -3.21 -8.70 3.01
CA TYR A 91 -4.18 -9.56 2.34
C TYR A 91 -3.88 -11.05 2.67
N PRO A 92 -4.90 -11.86 2.98
CA PRO A 92 -6.33 -11.54 2.95
C PRO A 92 -6.91 -10.92 4.23
N ASP A 93 -6.15 -10.88 5.32
CA ASP A 93 -6.69 -10.70 6.68
C ASP A 93 -7.43 -9.36 6.90
N ASP A 94 -6.98 -8.24 6.33
CA ASP A 94 -7.59 -6.92 6.52
C ASP A 94 -8.80 -6.64 5.61
N PHE A 95 -9.19 -7.57 4.74
CA PHE A 95 -10.22 -7.37 3.72
C PHE A 95 -11.43 -8.30 3.85
N GLN A 96 -11.65 -8.87 5.04
CA GLN A 96 -12.77 -9.76 5.35
C GLN A 96 -14.02 -9.01 5.82
#